data_AF-A0A4R3UIL9-F1
#
_entry.id   AF-A0A4R3UIL9-F1
#
_cell.length_a   1.000
_cell.length_b   1.000
_cell.length_c   1.000
_cell.angle_alpha   90.00
_cell.angle_beta   90.00
_cell.angle_gamma   90.00
#
_symmetry.space_group_name_H-M   'P 1'
#
loop_
_entity.id
_entity.type
_entity.pdbx_description
1 polymer ?
#
loop_
_entity_poly.entity_id
_entity_poly.type
_entity_poly.pdbx_seq_one_letter_code
_entity_poly.pdbx_strand_id
1 'polypeptide(L)'
;MSDMQSTWHLDCGRALTLAGGAEVRRLSVARGRVWLTLSGTADAPAEDTWLEAGEALALAPGQTAVLEGWPAADFQLLVPPASAAAGRGFLGRRFFGGSLISR
;
A
#
# COMPACT_ATOMS: atom_id res chain seq x y z
N MET A 1 -2.16 7.62 19.11
CA MET A 1 -1.99 8.36 17.84
C MET A 1 -3.35 8.34 17.18
N SER A 2 -4.00 9.50 17.03
CA SER A 2 -5.30 9.58 16.39
C SER A 2 -5.09 9.34 14.91
N ASP A 3 -5.41 8.14 14.42
CA ASP A 3 -5.54 7.86 12.99
C ASP A 3 -6.69 8.75 12.48
N MET A 4 -6.39 9.98 12.11
CA MET A 4 -7.34 10.85 11.42
C MET A 4 -7.53 10.25 10.02
N GLN A 5 -8.36 9.22 9.97
CA GLN A 5 -8.93 8.67 8.76
C GLN A 5 -9.78 9.74 8.10
N SER A 6 -9.13 10.58 7.31
CA SER A 6 -9.82 11.51 6.43
C SER A 6 -10.50 10.67 5.35
N THR A 7 -11.82 10.52 5.47
CA THR A 7 -12.65 10.01 4.37
C THR A 7 -12.80 11.10 3.31
N TRP A 8 -12.51 10.76 2.06
CA TRP A 8 -12.55 11.66 0.91
C TRP A 8 -13.75 11.34 0.05
N HIS A 9 -14.37 12.38 -0.53
CA HIS A 9 -15.51 12.24 -1.43
C HIS A 9 -15.10 12.47 -2.88
N LEU A 10 -15.60 11.64 -3.80
CA LEU A 10 -15.49 11.78 -5.25
C LEU A 10 -16.88 11.87 -5.87
N ASP A 11 -17.19 13.04 -6.44
CA ASP A 11 -18.40 13.26 -7.22
C ASP A 11 -18.36 12.56 -8.59
N CYS A 12 -19.52 12.45 -9.22
CA CYS A 12 -19.67 11.95 -10.58
C CYS A 12 -18.83 12.75 -11.58
N GLY A 13 -18.13 12.03 -12.47
CA GLY A 13 -17.29 12.64 -13.51
C GLY A 13 -16.07 13.37 -12.96
N ARG A 14 -15.69 13.15 -11.70
CA ARG A 14 -14.43 13.64 -11.13
C ARG A 14 -13.43 12.51 -11.01
N ALA A 15 -12.22 12.78 -11.46
CA ALA A 15 -11.07 11.91 -11.28
C ALA A 15 -10.09 12.51 -10.26
N LEU A 16 -9.45 11.66 -9.47
CA LEU A 16 -8.35 12.02 -8.58
C LEU A 16 -7.15 11.13 -8.84
N THR A 17 -5.98 11.73 -8.98
CA THR A 17 -4.71 11.00 -9.06
C THR A 17 -4.05 10.92 -7.69
N LEU A 18 -3.83 9.70 -7.21
CA LEU A 18 -2.97 9.43 -6.06
C LEU A 18 -1.54 9.21 -6.55
N ALA A 19 -0.66 10.18 -6.29
CA ALA A 19 0.76 10.05 -6.58
C ALA A 19 1.38 8.90 -5.77
N GLY A 20 2.41 8.26 -6.32
CA GLY A 20 3.20 7.24 -5.64
C GLY A 20 3.76 7.73 -4.29
N GLY A 21 3.60 6.90 -3.25
CA GLY A 21 4.16 7.16 -1.92
C GLY A 21 5.36 6.26 -1.64
N ALA A 22 6.17 6.59 -0.62
CA ALA A 22 7.31 5.77 -0.22
C ALA A 22 6.91 4.44 0.45
N GLU A 23 5.74 4.42 1.08
CA GLU A 23 5.24 3.27 1.85
C GLU A 23 4.08 2.57 1.12
N VAL A 24 3.81 1.31 1.51
CA VAL A 24 2.56 0.64 1.13
C VAL A 24 1.39 1.43 1.69
N ARG A 25 0.37 1.64 0.86
CA ARG A 25 -0.88 2.30 1.27
C ARG A 25 -2.07 1.38 0.99
N ARG A 26 -3.09 1.44 1.83
CA ARG A 26 -4.37 0.77 1.60
C ARG A 26 -5.37 1.81 1.12
N LEU A 27 -5.92 1.61 -0.07
CA LEU A 27 -7.09 2.32 -0.56
C LEU A 27 -8.33 1.49 -0.20
N SER A 28 -9.28 2.07 0.54
CA SER A 28 -10.53 1.41 0.94
C SER A 28 -11.72 2.23 0.48
N VAL A 29 -12.74 1.58 -0.07
CA VAL A 29 -14.00 2.24 -0.45
C VAL A 29 -14.99 2.11 0.71
N ALA A 30 -15.41 3.25 1.26
CA ALA A 30 -16.39 3.29 2.35
C ALA A 30 -17.83 3.26 1.83
N ARG A 31 -18.10 3.96 0.71
CA ARG A 31 -19.42 4.01 0.07
C ARG A 31 -19.29 4.14 -1.44
N GLY A 32 -20.29 3.64 -2.17
CA GLY A 32 -20.32 3.71 -3.63
C GLY A 32 -19.32 2.73 -4.27
N ARG A 33 -18.84 3.08 -5.46
CA ARG A 33 -17.86 2.29 -6.21
C ARG A 33 -16.83 3.20 -6.87
N VAL A 34 -15.59 2.72 -6.93
CA VAL A 34 -14.46 3.43 -7.51
C VAL A 34 -13.91 2.62 -8.68
N TRP A 35 -13.80 3.24 -9.86
CA TRP A 35 -12.94 2.76 -10.93
C TRP A 35 -11.51 3.17 -10.63
N LEU A 36 -10.58 2.24 -10.75
CA LEU A 36 -9.17 2.41 -10.46
C LEU A 36 -8.33 2.01 -11.66
N THR A 37 -7.50 2.95 -12.13
CA THR A 37 -6.41 2.64 -13.07
C THR A 37 -5.09 2.68 -12.30
N LEU A 38 -4.46 1.52 -12.15
CA LEU A 38 -3.15 1.36 -11.53
C LEU A 38 -2.05 1.54 -12.58
N SER A 39 -1.05 2.37 -12.26
CA SER A 39 0.09 2.58 -13.16
C SER A 39 0.84 1.27 -13.40
N GLY A 40 1.14 0.99 -14.67
CA GLY A 40 2.01 -0.11 -15.08
C GLY A 40 3.49 0.14 -14.73
N THR A 41 4.31 -0.86 -14.99
CA THR A 41 5.77 -0.82 -14.90
C THR A 41 6.38 -1.13 -16.28
N ALA A 42 7.71 -1.19 -16.37
CA ALA A 42 8.37 -1.64 -17.60
C ALA A 42 8.00 -3.09 -17.97
N ASP A 43 7.69 -3.92 -16.98
CA ASP A 43 7.45 -5.36 -17.13
C ASP A 43 5.97 -5.75 -17.06
N ALA A 44 5.08 -4.83 -16.68
CA ALA A 44 3.65 -5.08 -16.53
C ALA A 44 2.81 -3.89 -17.01
N PRO A 45 1.73 -4.10 -17.78
CA PRO A 45 0.87 -3.01 -18.24
C PRO A 45 0.12 -2.35 -17.07
N ALA A 46 -0.49 -1.19 -17.34
CA ALA A 46 -1.48 -0.63 -16.42
C ALA A 46 -2.68 -1.57 -16.30
N GLU A 47 -3.31 -1.56 -15.13
CA GLU A 47 -4.45 -2.43 -14.81
C GLU A 47 -5.64 -1.59 -14.35
N ASP A 48 -6.82 -1.91 -14.88
CA ASP A 48 -8.08 -1.30 -14.48
C ASP A 48 -8.87 -2.26 -13.60
N THR A 49 -9.40 -1.75 -12.49
CA THR A 49 -10.20 -2.55 -11.56
C THR A 49 -11.30 -1.73 -10.91
N TRP A 50 -12.36 -2.41 -10.47
CA TRP A 50 -13.41 -1.83 -9.66
C TRP A 50 -13.19 -2.18 -8.20
N LEU A 51 -13.45 -1.22 -7.31
CA LEU A 51 -13.66 -1.48 -5.89
C LEU A 51 -15.06 -1.03 -5.48
N GLU A 52 -15.78 -1.89 -4.79
CA GLU A 52 -17.08 -1.61 -4.17
C GLU A 52 -16.94 -1.29 -2.67
N ALA A 53 -18.01 -0.77 -2.07
CA ALA A 53 -18.04 -0.45 -0.64
C ALA A 53 -17.67 -1.67 0.22
N GLY A 54 -16.69 -1.48 1.11
CA GLY A 54 -16.11 -2.54 1.95
C GLY A 54 -14.88 -3.21 1.34
N GLU A 55 -14.61 -3.00 0.05
CA GLU A 55 -13.41 -3.51 -0.60
C GLU A 55 -12.22 -2.58 -0.41
N ALA A 56 -11.03 -3.17 -0.48
CA ALA A 56 -9.77 -2.46 -0.36
C ALA A 56 -8.69 -3.08 -1.22
N LEU A 57 -7.77 -2.24 -1.69
CA LEU A 57 -6.61 -2.62 -2.47
C LEU A 57 -5.33 -2.04 -1.85
N ALA A 58 -4.26 -2.82 -1.86
CA ALA A 58 -2.94 -2.37 -1.44
C ALA A 58 -2.22 -1.73 -2.64
N LEU A 59 -1.86 -0.46 -2.50
CA LEU A 59 -0.99 0.26 -3.42
C LEU A 59 0.46 0.04 -2.99
N ALA A 60 1.27 -0.49 -3.90
CA ALA A 60 2.70 -0.68 -3.68
C ALA A 60 3.44 0.68 -3.57
N PRO A 61 4.63 0.72 -2.94
CA PRO A 61 5.51 1.88 -2.98
C PRO A 61 5.74 2.36 -4.41
N GLY A 62 5.68 3.68 -4.61
CA GLY A 62 5.82 4.32 -5.92
C GLY A 62 4.62 4.15 -6.86
N GLN A 63 3.64 3.28 -6.55
CA GLN A 63 2.51 3.05 -7.45
C GLN A 63 1.55 4.23 -7.46
N THR A 64 1.27 4.71 -8.66
CA THR A 64 0.30 5.78 -8.91
C THR A 64 -1.04 5.14 -9.28
N ALA A 65 -2.13 5.78 -8.85
CA ALA A 65 -3.47 5.33 -9.16
C ALA A 65 -4.35 6.52 -9.58
N VAL A 66 -5.19 6.34 -10.59
CA VAL A 66 -6.27 7.28 -10.93
C VAL A 66 -7.58 6.68 -10.46
N LEU A 67 -8.37 7.46 -9.72
CA LEU A 67 -9.64 7.04 -9.12
C LEU A 67 -10.77 7.86 -9.71
N GLU A 68 -11.86 7.20 -10.09
CA GLU A 68 -13.12 7.83 -10.50
C GLU A 68 -14.29 7.23 -9.70
N GLY A 69 -15.15 8.10 -9.15
CA GLY A 69 -16.36 7.66 -8.44
C GLY A 69 -17.51 7.35 -9.41
N TRP A 70 -18.25 6.26 -9.18
CA TRP A 70 -19.40 5.90 -10.03
C TRP A 70 -20.67 5.51 -9.25
N PRO A 71 -21.76 6.32 -9.31
CA PRO A 71 -21.76 7.71 -9.77
C PRO A 71 -21.05 8.63 -8.77
N ALA A 72 -20.83 8.20 -7.53
CA ALA A 72 -20.02 8.91 -6.54
C ALA A 72 -19.47 7.89 -5.55
N ALA A 73 -18.38 8.22 -4.86
CA ALA A 73 -17.78 7.34 -3.88
C ALA A 73 -17.16 8.09 -2.70
N ASP A 74 -17.20 7.44 -1.54
CA ASP A 74 -16.41 7.83 -0.37
C ASP A 74 -15.28 6.81 -0.20
N PHE A 75 -14.04 7.26 -0.07
CA PHE A 75 -12.89 6.39 0.08
C PHE A 75 -11.91 6.89 1.16
N GLN A 76 -11.01 6.01 1.58
CA GLN A 76 -9.95 6.31 2.53
C GLN A 76 -8.61 5.84 1.97
N LEU A 77 -7.57 6.62 2.21
CA LEU A 77 -6.18 6.22 1.96
C LEU A 77 -5.44 6.11 3.29
N LEU A 78 -5.05 4.88 3.62
CA LEU A 78 -4.42 4.53 4.88
C LEU A 78 -2.96 4.15 4.67
N VAL A 79 -2.06 4.66 5.50
CA VAL A 79 -0.72 4.09 5.65
C VAL A 79 -0.80 3.14 6.85
N PRO A 80 -0.67 1.82 6.66
CA PRO A 80 -0.61 0.91 7.80
C PRO A 80 0.55 1.33 8.71
N PRO A 81 0.39 1.31 10.03
CA PRO A 81 1.53 1.51 10.91
C PRO A 81 2.58 0.47 10.52
N ALA A 82 3.79 0.91 10.16
CA ALA A 82 4.91 0.02 9.96
C ALA A 82 5.02 -0.78 11.25
N SER A 83 4.61 -2.05 11.22
CA SER A 83 4.72 -2.92 12.37
C SER A 83 6.20 -2.94 12.67
N ALA A 84 6.59 -2.22 13.74
CA ALA A 84 7.97 -1.86 14.01
C ALA A 84 8.80 -3.11 13.80
N ALA A 85 9.69 -3.08 12.79
CA ALA A 85 10.47 -4.24 12.40
C ALA A 85 11.05 -4.85 13.68
N ALA A 86 10.44 -5.94 14.13
CA ALA A 86 10.75 -6.57 15.39
C ALA A 86 12.17 -7.05 15.23
N GLY A 87 13.08 -6.36 15.90
CA GLY A 87 14.48 -6.38 15.56
C GLY A 87 15.14 -7.73 15.80
N ARG A 88 16.29 -7.90 15.15
CA ARG A 88 17.56 -8.01 15.86
C ARG A 88 18.66 -8.17 14.82
N GLY A 89 19.41 -7.10 14.61
CA GLY A 89 20.84 -7.27 14.42
C GLY A 89 21.38 -7.98 15.66
N PHE A 90 21.51 -9.29 15.63
CA PHE A 90 22.43 -9.98 16.52
C PHE A 90 23.80 -9.90 15.86
N LEU A 91 24.58 -8.98 16.40
CA LEU A 91 26.01 -8.88 16.25
C LEU A 91 26.62 -10.26 16.58
N GLY A 92 26.84 -11.09 15.57
CA GLY A 92 27.57 -12.36 15.67
C GLY A 92 29.07 -12.09 15.88
N ARG A 93 29.39 -11.60 17.09
CA ARG A 93 30.75 -11.42 17.58
C ARG A 93 31.41 -12.78 17.73
N ARG A 94 32.45 -12.99 16.91
CA ARG A 94 33.61 -13.89 17.06
C ARG A 94 33.57 -14.80 18.30
N PHE A 95 33.54 -16.12 18.07
CA PHE A 95 34.25 -17.06 18.94
C PHE A 95 35.38 -17.72 18.16
N PHE A 96 36.57 -17.52 18.70
CA PHE A 96 37.85 -18.11 18.33
C PHE A 96 38.02 -19.39 19.16
N GLY A 97 38.65 -20.41 18.57
CA GLY A 97 39.17 -21.60 19.26
C GLY A 97 38.34 -22.87 18.99
N GLY A 98 38.89 -24.01 18.60
CA GLY A 98 40.28 -24.46 18.47
C GLY A 98 40.27 -25.99 18.59
N SER A 99 41.13 -26.69 17.83
CA SER A 99 41.43 -28.13 17.94
C SER A 99 40.27 -29.12 17.67
N LEU A 100 40.47 -30.35 17.18
CA LEU A 100 41.65 -31.21 17.20
C LEU A 100 41.56 -32.21 16.02
N ILE A 101 42.74 -32.68 15.61
CA ILE A 101 42.98 -33.73 14.62
C ILE A 101 42.68 -35.13 15.21
N SER A 102 42.08 -36.01 14.42
CA SER A 102 42.18 -37.50 14.49
C SER A 102 41.16 -38.08 13.49
N ARG A 103 41.44 -39.11 12.71
CA ARG A 103 42.54 -40.07 12.69
C ARG A 103 42.59 -40.74 11.32
#